data_AF-A0A6L3NKE2-F1
#
_entry.id   AF-A0A6L3NKE2-F1
#
_cell.length_a   1.000
_cell.length_b   1.000
_cell.length_c   1.000
_cell.angle_alpha   90.00
_cell.angle_beta   90.00
_cell.angle_gamma   90.00
#
_symmetry.space_group_name_H-M   'P 1'
#
loop_
_entity.id
_entity.type
_entity.pdbx_description
1 polymer ?
#
loop_
_entity_poly.entity_id
_entity_poly.type
_entity_poly.pdbx_seq_one_letter_code
_entity_poly.pdbx_strand_id
1 'polypeptide(L)' 'MPAAALLDDFLAFTLAGDAPAVTDGACAGGAVHWQWLGDGLLQLEPALAERGGDAASVLVSAGVHG' A
#
# COMPACT_ATOMS: atom_id res chain seq x y z
N MET A 1 -8.64 -12.55 3.25
CA MET A 1 -8.26 -11.85 4.50
C MET A 1 -8.65 -10.38 4.41
N PRO A 2 -9.01 -9.71 5.53
CA PRO A 2 -9.36 -8.30 5.53
C PRO A 2 -8.14 -7.41 5.21
N ALA A 3 -8.35 -6.21 4.65
CA ALA A 3 -7.32 -5.22 4.37
C ALA A 3 -6.38 -4.91 5.55
N ALA A 4 -6.89 -5.06 6.78
CA ALA A 4 -6.10 -4.85 8.00
C ALA A 4 -4.81 -5.69 8.01
N ALA A 5 -4.88 -6.97 7.63
CA ALA A 5 -3.71 -7.85 7.64
C ALA A 5 -2.60 -7.40 6.67
N LEU A 6 -2.96 -6.85 5.51
CA LEU A 6 -2.02 -6.35 4.51
C LEU A 6 -1.29 -5.09 5.00
N LEU A 7 -1.98 -4.18 5.70
CA LEU A 7 -1.39 -2.94 6.20
C LEU A 7 -0.68 -3.10 7.55
N ASP A 8 -1.13 -4.05 8.38
CA ASP A 8 -0.52 -4.34 9.68
C ASP A 8 0.86 -5.01 9.51
N ASP A 9 0.99 -5.93 8.54
CA ASP A 9 2.26 -6.58 8.20
C ASP A 9 2.34 -6.94 6.71
N PHE A 10 2.71 -5.96 5.90
CA PHE A 10 2.84 -6.12 4.45
C PHE A 10 3.88 -7.18 4.04
N LEU A 11 4.95 -7.35 4.82
CA LEU A 11 6.00 -8.31 4.52
C LEU A 11 5.50 -9.73 4.74
N ALA A 12 4.93 -10.03 5.90
CA ALA A 12 4.37 -11.36 6.18
C ALA A 12 3.24 -11.69 5.19
N PHE A 13 2.38 -10.72 4.87
CA PHE A 13 1.35 -10.88 3.86
C PHE A 13 1.92 -11.23 2.48
N THR A 14 2.93 -10.47 2.02
CA THR A 14 3.59 -10.72 0.73
C THR A 14 4.24 -12.10 0.68
N LEU A 15 4.92 -12.51 1.76
CA LEU A 15 5.56 -13.83 1.85
C LEU A 15 4.57 -15.00 1.91
N ALA A 16 3.34 -14.76 2.36
CA ALA A 16 2.28 -15.77 2.34
C ALA A 16 1.75 -16.03 0.91
N GLY A 17 1.90 -15.08 -0.01
CA GLY A 17 1.52 -15.23 -1.43
C GLY A 17 0.02 -15.21 -1.71
N ASP A 18 -0.80 -14.76 -0.75
CA ASP A 18 -2.25 -14.64 -0.91
C ASP A 18 -2.64 -13.29 -1.54
N ALA A 19 -3.72 -13.27 -2.32
CA ALA A 19 -4.35 -12.02 -2.77
C ALA A 19 -5.30 -11.46 -1.70
N PRO A 20 -5.30 -10.14 -1.43
CA PRO A 20 -6.18 -9.56 -0.44
C PRO A 20 -7.62 -9.49 -0.96
N ALA A 21 -8.62 -9.61 -0.08
CA ALA A 21 -10.03 -9.48 -0.47
C ALA A 21 -10.45 -8.02 -0.73
N VAL A 22 -9.65 -7.07 -0.25
CA VAL A 22 -9.82 -5.63 -0.42
C VAL A 22 -8.51 -5.10 -0.95
N THR A 23 -8.55 -4.42 -2.09
CA THR A 23 -7.36 -4.00 -2.83
C THR A 23 -7.05 -2.51 -2.70
N ASP A 24 -7.94 -1.73 -2.09
CA ASP A 24 -7.74 -0.31 -1.86
C ASP A 24 -8.52 0.16 -0.63
N GLY A 25 -8.17 1.35 -0.16
CA GLY A 25 -8.91 2.03 0.88
C GLY A 25 -8.17 3.23 1.43
N ALA A 26 -8.58 3.67 2.61
CA ALA A 26 -7.93 4.76 3.32
C ALA A 26 -7.34 4.27 4.66
N CYS A 27 -6.22 4.85 5.07
CA CYS A 27 -5.58 4.61 6.36
C CYS A 27 -5.13 5.93 7.00
N ALA A 28 -4.46 5.87 8.16
CA ALA A 28 -3.99 7.05 8.90
C ALA A 28 -5.09 8.11 9.13
N GLY A 29 -6.30 7.67 9.53
CA GLY A 29 -7.44 8.57 9.75
C GLY A 29 -7.99 9.21 8.47
N GLY A 30 -7.73 8.63 7.30
CA GLY A 30 -8.16 9.16 6.00
C GLY A 30 -7.15 10.09 5.33
N ALA A 31 -5.96 10.26 5.91
CA ALA A 31 -4.92 11.11 5.35
C ALA A 31 -4.18 10.47 4.16
N VAL A 32 -4.25 9.14 4.02
CA VAL A 32 -3.56 8.38 2.96
C VAL A 32 -4.53 7.38 2.35
N HIS A 33 -4.60 7.40 1.02
CA HIS A 33 -5.22 6.34 0.22
C HIS A 33 -4.15 5.29 -0.10
N TRP A 34 -4.48 4.02 0.04
CA TRP A 34 -3.59 2.92 -0.30
C TRP A 34 -4.22 2.06 -1.39
N GLN A 35 -3.37 1.46 -2.22
CA GLN A 35 -3.79 0.53 -3.26
C GLN A 35 -2.78 -0.60 -3.39
N TRP A 36 -3.27 -1.83 -3.31
CA TRP A 36 -2.54 -3.03 -3.68
C TRP A 36 -2.48 -3.13 -5.21
N LEU A 37 -1.27 -3.15 -5.75
CA LEU A 37 -1.04 -3.20 -7.20
C LEU A 37 -0.69 -4.61 -7.70
N GLY A 38 -0.44 -5.54 -6.78
CA GLY A 38 0.02 -6.88 -7.06
C GLY A 38 0.93 -7.40 -5.95
N ASP A 39 1.41 -8.64 -6.10
CA ASP A 39 2.29 -9.28 -5.13
C ASP A 39 3.53 -8.42 -4.85
N GLY A 40 3.73 -8.06 -3.57
CA GLY A 40 4.85 -7.21 -3.15
C GLY A 40 4.78 -5.76 -3.62
N LEU A 41 3.65 -5.30 -4.18
CA LEU A 41 3.47 -3.94 -4.67
C LEU A 41 2.32 -3.22 -3.93
N LEU A 42 2.69 -2.14 -3.24
CA LEU A 42 1.76 -1.28 -2.50
C LEU A 42 2.02 0.19 -2.89
N GLN A 43 0.96 0.89 -3.28
CA GLN A 43 0.97 2.33 -3.50
C GLN A 43 0.35 3.04 -2.30
N LEU A 44 0.91 4.19 -1.94
CA LEU A 44 0.41 5.09 -0.91
C LEU A 44 0.32 6.50 -1.49
N GLU A 45 -0.87 7.08 -1.47
CA GLU A 45 -1.16 8.41 -2.01
C GLU A 45 -1.66 9.32 -0.88
N PRO A 46 -1.00 10.45 -0.58
CA PRO A 46 -1.51 11.42 0.37
C PRO A 46 -2.82 12.06 -0.13
N ALA A 47 -3.82 12.18 0.73
CA ALA A 47 -5.11 12.80 0.39
C ALA A 47 -4.97 14.29 -0.04
N LEU A 48 -3.84 14.94 0.28
CA LEU A 48 -3.52 16.28 -0.18
C LEU A 48 -3.15 16.31 -1.68
N ALA A 49 -2.44 15.30 -2.17
CA ALA A 49 -2.02 15.21 -3.57
C ALA A 49 -3.23 15.01 -4.50
N GLU A 50 -4.19 14.19 -4.08
CA GLU A 50 -5.50 14.02 -4.75
C GLU A 50 -6.28 15.34 -4.90
N ARG A 51 -6.04 16.31 -4.02
CA ARG A 51 -6.69 17.63 -4.03
C ARG A 51 -5.91 18.67 -4.85
N GLY A 52 -4.89 18.25 -5.60
CA GLY A 52 -4.05 19.13 -6.40
C GLY A 52 -2.97 19.85 -5.58
N GLY A 53 -2.65 19.36 -4.39
CA GLY A 53 -1.48 19.81 -3.63
C GLY A 53 -0.18 19.28 -4.24
N ASP A 54 0.92 20.00 -4.04
CA ASP A 54 2.24 19.58 -4.52
C ASP A 54 2.78 18.43 -3.65
N ALA A 55 3.08 17.29 -4.28
CA ALA A 55 3.63 16.11 -3.64
C ALA A 55 4.66 15.45 -4.56
N ALA A 56 5.80 15.07 -3.99
CA ALA A 56 6.82 14.33 -4.73
C ALA A 56 6.48 12.84 -4.78
N SER A 57 6.60 12.24 -5.96
CA SER A 57 6.49 10.79 -6.11
C SER A 57 7.83 10.11 -5.81
N VAL A 58 7.81 9.06 -4.99
CA VAL A 58 9.00 8.28 -4.62
C VAL A 58 8.71 6.79 -4.81
N LEU A 59 9.67 6.06 -5.39
CA LEU A 59 9.66 4.60 -5.47
C LEU A 59 10.67 4.04 -4.48
N VAL A 60 10.22 3.17 -3.58
CA VAL A 60 11.07 2.44 -2.63
C VAL A 60 11.02 0.95 -2.98
N SER A 61 12.18 0.34 -3.19
CA SER A 61 12.30 -1.09 -3.50
C SER A 61 13.29 -1.77 -2.56
N ALA A 62 13.00 -3.03 -2.23
CA ALA A 62 13.82 -3.88 -1.37
C ALA A 62 13.68 -5.35 -1.80
N GLY A 63 14.61 -6.21 -1.39
CA GLY A 63 14.53 -7.66 -1.65
C GLY A 63 14.88 -8.10 -3.07
N VAL A 64 15.49 -7.23 -3.88
CA VAL A 64 15.84 -7.53 -5.30
C VAL A 64 16.75 -8.76 -5.45
N HIS A 65 17.57 -9.08 -4.44
CA HIS A 65 18.54 -10.18 -4.47
C HIS A 65 18.16 -11.40 -3.62
N GLY A 66 17.01 -11.39 -2.92
CA GLY A 66 16.61 -12.46 -1.99
C GLY A 66 17.29 -12.38 -0.63
#